data_AF-A0A8T9ZJQ6-F1
#
_entry.id   AF-A0A8T9ZJQ6-F1
#
_cell.length_a   1.000
_cell.length_b   1.000
_cell.length_c   1.000
_cell.angle_alpha   90.00
_cell.angle_beta   90.00
_cell.angle_gamma   90.00
#
_symmetry.space_group_name_H-M   'P 1'
#
loop_
_entity.id
_entity.type
_entity.pdbx_description
1 polymer ?
#
loop_
_entity_poly.entity_id
_entity_poly.type
_entity_poly.pdbx_seq_one_letter_code
_entity_poly.pdbx_strand_id
1 'polypeptide(L)' 'MPEETIIQLKKNRKIIESEKLEAGLEVYNNWDLAVCTELGTPTNKSNIRRTFNSIIKKAKIPKIRFHDMRHTHATLLLL' A
#
# COMPACT_ATOMS: atom_id res chain seq x y z
N MET A 1 10.17 -9.75 -10.69
CA MET A 1 9.63 -8.51 -10.09
C MET A 1 10.71 -7.44 -10.16
N PRO A 2 10.37 -6.17 -10.42
CA PRO A 2 11.34 -5.07 -10.39
C PRO A 2 12.07 -5.01 -9.04
N GLU A 3 13.36 -4.68 -9.05
CA GLU A 3 14.19 -4.62 -7.83
C GLU A 3 13.64 -3.63 -6.80
N GLU A 4 13.15 -2.49 -7.27
CA GLU A 4 12.53 -1.45 -6.46
C GLU A 4 11.31 -1.99 -5.70
N THR A 5 10.56 -2.91 -6.31
CA THR A 5 9.40 -3.53 -5.66
C THR A 5 9.85 -4.45 -4.52
N ILE A 6 10.91 -5.23 -4.73
CA ILE A 6 11.47 -6.11 -3.69
C ILE A 6 11.99 -5.29 -2.51
N ILE A 7 12.69 -4.18 -2.78
CA ILE A 7 13.20 -3.26 -1.76
C ILE A 7 12.03 -2.70 -0.93
N GLN A 8 10.96 -2.23 -1.58
CA GLN A 8 9.83 -1.65 -0.88
C GLN A 8 9.06 -2.68 -0.05
N LEU A 9 8.90 -3.92 -0.54
CA LEU A 9 8.26 -5.00 0.22
C LEU A 9 9.09 -5.40 1.45
N LYS A 10 10.41 -5.48 1.34
CA LYS A 10 11.30 -5.74 2.49
C LYS A 10 11.18 -4.62 3.54
N LYS A 11 11.12 -3.36 3.11
CA LYS A 11 10.89 -2.23 4.01
C LYS A 11 9.54 -2.31 4.70
N ASN A 12 8.49 -2.63 3.94
CA ASN A 12 7.14 -2.76 4.48
C ASN A 12 7.01 -3.91 5.48
N ARG A 13 7.65 -5.04 5.21
CA ARG A 13 7.69 -6.18 6.14
C ARG A 13 8.26 -5.80 7.50
N LYS A 14 9.35 -5.01 7.54
CA LYS A 14 9.93 -4.52 8.80
C LYS A 14 8.96 -3.63 9.59
N ILE A 15 8.17 -2.80 8.89
CA ILE A 15 7.14 -1.96 9.52
C ILE A 15 6.06 -2.84 10.13
N ILE A 16 5.54 -3.80 9.38
CA ILE A 16 4.52 -4.75 9.86
C ILE A 16 5.02 -5.54 11.08
N GLU A 17 6.28 -5.98 11.08
CA GLU A 17 6.88 -6.69 12.22
C GLU A 17 6.96 -5.78 13.48
N SER A 18 7.24 -4.48 13.33
CA SER A 18 7.19 -3.51 14.43
C SER A 18 5.76 -3.29 14.94
N GLU A 19 4.82 -3.02 14.03
CA GLU A 19 3.40 -2.81 14.36
C GLU A 19 2.80 -4.02 15.07
N LYS A 20 3.16 -5.24 14.64
CA LYS A 20 2.77 -6.49 15.28
C LYS A 20 3.31 -6.62 16.71
N LEU A 21 4.57 -6.24 16.93
CA LEU A 21 5.17 -6.27 18.26
C LEU A 21 4.52 -5.25 19.19
N GLU A 22 4.27 -4.03 18.67
CA GLU A 22 3.64 -2.92 19.41
C GLU A 22 2.18 -3.21 19.77
N ALA A 23 1.40 -3.79 18.86
CA ALA A 23 0.00 -4.17 19.11
C ALA A 23 -0.13 -5.37 20.08
N GLY A 24 0.86 -6.27 20.09
CA GLY A 24 0.83 -7.50 20.88
C GLY A 24 -0.02 -8.61 20.25
N LEU A 25 0.24 -9.85 20.67
CA LEU A 25 -0.34 -11.06 20.05
C LEU A 25 -1.85 -11.18 20.21
N GLU A 26 -2.43 -10.65 21.29
CA GLU A 26 -3.87 -10.73 21.57
C GLU A 26 -4.69 -9.77 20.70
N VAL A 27 -4.09 -8.66 20.25
CA VAL A 27 -4.78 -7.60 19.49
C VAL A 27 -4.49 -7.71 18.00
N TYR A 28 -3.27 -8.12 17.63
CA TYR A 28 -2.84 -8.18 16.25
C TYR A 28 -3.44 -9.37 15.48
N ASN A 29 -4.07 -9.09 14.34
CA ASN A 29 -4.65 -10.10 13.47
C ASN A 29 -3.64 -10.59 12.43
N ASN A 30 -3.02 -11.74 12.66
CA ASN A 30 -1.98 -12.25 11.75
C ASN A 30 -2.55 -13.02 10.55
N TRP A 31 -2.91 -12.31 9.49
CA TRP A 31 -3.45 -12.89 8.25
C TRP A 31 -2.40 -13.05 7.14
N ASP A 32 -1.11 -12.83 7.48
CA ASP A 32 0.02 -12.86 6.54
C ASP A 32 -0.16 -11.92 5.32
N LEU A 33 -0.77 -10.76 5.57
CA LEU A 33 -1.04 -9.76 4.53
C LEU A 33 0.18 -8.87 4.29
N ALA A 34 0.55 -8.68 3.02
CA ALA A 34 1.57 -7.71 2.64
C ALA A 34 1.08 -6.25 2.73
N VAL A 35 -0.23 -6.02 2.74
CA VAL A 35 -0.86 -4.71 2.91
C VAL A 35 -1.99 -4.86 3.91
N CYS A 36 -1.78 -4.34 5.12
CA CYS A 36 -2.71 -4.38 6.22
C CYS A 36 -2.74 -3.05 6.97
N THR A 37 -3.64 -2.95 7.94
CA THR A 37 -3.58 -1.92 8.97
C THR A 37 -2.52 -2.29 10.01
N GLU A 38 -2.21 -1.36 10.91
CA GLU A 38 -1.32 -1.56 12.07
C GLU A 38 -1.78 -2.71 12.99
N LEU A 39 -3.05 -3.09 12.94
CA LEU A 39 -3.62 -4.22 13.69
C LEU A 39 -3.68 -5.52 12.88
N GLY A 40 -3.08 -5.56 11.69
CA GLY A 40 -3.02 -6.74 10.83
C GLY A 40 -4.29 -7.03 10.01
N THR A 41 -5.31 -6.17 10.11
CA THR A 41 -6.57 -6.36 9.37
C THR A 41 -6.48 -5.85 7.93
N PRO A 42 -7.34 -6.32 7.01
CA PRO A 42 -7.36 -5.84 5.62
C PRO A 42 -7.66 -4.34 5.52
N THR A 43 -6.89 -3.64 4.70
CA THR A 43 -7.10 -2.21 4.46
C THR A 43 -8.40 -1.95 3.67
N ASN A 44 -9.21 -1.02 4.16
CA ASN A 44 -10.45 -0.64 3.48
C ASN A 44 -10.16 0.12 2.16
N LYS A 45 -10.84 -0.28 1.07
CA LYS A 45 -10.72 0.34 -0.27
C LYS A 45 -10.98 1.86 -0.25
N SER A 46 -11.92 2.32 0.56
CA SER A 46 -12.23 3.75 0.72
C SER A 46 -11.07 4.52 1.35
N ASN A 47 -10.34 3.92 2.29
CA ASN A 47 -9.17 4.53 2.91
C ASN A 47 -8.03 4.64 1.89
N ILE A 48 -7.78 3.58 1.10
CA ILE A 48 -6.80 3.63 0.01
C ILE A 48 -7.12 4.77 -0.96
N ARG A 49 -8.39 4.89 -1.39
CA ARG A 49 -8.83 5.98 -2.27
C ARG A 49 -8.66 7.36 -1.64
N ARG A 50 -8.94 7.51 -0.33
CA ARG A 50 -8.76 8.77 0.39
C ARG A 50 -7.28 9.17 0.42
N THR A 51 -6.40 8.24 0.77
CA THR A 51 -4.95 8.48 0.78
C THR A 51 -4.43 8.81 -0.60
N PHE A 52 -4.85 8.06 -1.63
CA PHE A 52 -4.50 8.34 -3.02
C PHE A 52 -4.91 9.74 -3.45
N ASN A 53 -6.16 10.15 -3.22
CA ASN A 53 -6.63 11.51 -3.54
C ASN A 53 -5.83 12.60 -2.81
N SER A 54 -5.40 12.34 -1.58
CA SER A 54 -4.52 13.26 -0.83
C SER A 54 -3.16 13.40 -1.50
N ILE A 55 -2.57 12.30 -1.95
CA ILE A 55 -1.29 12.30 -2.69
C ILE A 55 -1.43 13.06 -4.01
N ILE A 56 -2.48 12.80 -4.79
CA ILE A 56 -2.79 13.51 -6.04
C ILE A 56 -2.88 15.02 -5.81
N LYS A 57 -3.60 15.45 -4.76
CA LYS A 57 -3.70 16.87 -4.39
C LYS A 57 -2.36 17.48 -4.01
N LYS A 58 -1.54 16.76 -3.21
CA LYS A 58 -0.19 17.21 -2.82
C LYS A 58 0.75 17.32 -4.01
N ALA A 59 0.64 16.41 -4.97
CA ALA A 59 1.41 16.42 -6.22
C ALA A 59 0.94 17.51 -7.21
N LYS A 60 -0.19 18.19 -6.94
CA LYS A 60 -0.78 19.24 -7.79
C LYS A 60 -1.06 18.80 -9.23
N ILE A 61 -1.43 17.54 -9.42
CA ILE A 61 -1.79 17.00 -10.74
C ILE A 61 -3.32 16.93 -10.91
N PRO A 62 -3.82 16.86 -12.16
CA PRO A 62 -5.24 16.61 -12.41
C PRO A 62 -5.72 15.35 -11.68
N LYS A 63 -6.99 15.37 -11.27
CA LYS A 63 -7.58 14.24 -10.57
C LYS A 63 -7.64 13.02 -11.50
N ILE A 64 -6.89 11.99 -11.14
CA ILE A 64 -6.94 10.66 -11.77
C ILE A 64 -7.54 9.64 -10.81
N ARG A 65 -7.96 8.49 -11.34
CA ARG A 65 -8.53 7.38 -10.57
C ARG A 65 -7.42 6.40 -10.18
N PHE A 66 -7.64 5.65 -9.11
CA PHE A 66 -6.63 4.70 -8.62
C PHE A 66 -6.26 3.63 -9.67
N HIS A 67 -7.24 3.14 -10.44
CA HIS A 67 -6.99 2.13 -11.47
C HIS A 67 -6.32 2.69 -12.73
N ASP A 68 -6.28 4.02 -12.91
CA ASP A 68 -5.57 4.62 -14.03
C ASP A 68 -4.05 4.33 -13.93
N MET A 69 -3.51 4.10 -12.73
CA MET A 69 -2.12 3.64 -12.54
C MET A 69 -1.84 2.31 -13.26
N ARG A 70 -2.80 1.37 -13.25
CA ARG A 70 -2.67 0.10 -13.95
C ARG A 70 -2.70 0.30 -15.46
N HIS A 71 -3.55 1.21 -15.95
CA HIS A 71 -3.58 1.55 -17.37
C HIS A 71 -2.26 2.17 -17.82
N THR A 72 -1.70 3.11 -17.06
CA THR A 72 -0.39 3.69 -17.33
C THR A 72 0.70 2.62 -17.35
N HIS A 73 0.72 1.71 -16.37
CA HIS A 73 1.71 0.64 -16.35
C HIS A 73 1.59 -0.29 -17.57
N ALA A 74 0.37 -0.67 -17.95
CA ALA A 74 0.15 -1.48 -19.15
C ALA A 74 0.64 -0.77 -20.42
N THR A 75 0.36 0.52 -20.57
CA THR A 75 0.88 1.32 -21.70
C THR A 75 2.40 1.38 -21.68
N LEU A 76 3.03 1.60 -20.52
CA LEU A 76 4.49 1.61 -20.40
C LEU A 76 5.16 0.26 -20.71
N LEU A 77 4.44 -0.86 -20.57
CA LEU A 77 4.94 -2.19 -20.95
C LEU A 77 4.75 -2.50 -22.44
N LEU A 78 3.89 -1.76 -23.14
CA LEU A 78 3.69 -1.87 -24.59
C LEU A 78 4.65 -0.98 -25.39
N LEU A 79 5.21 0.03 -24.74
CA LEU A 79 6.24 0.92 -25.28
C LEU A 79 7.63 0.31 -25.07
#